data_AF-A0A821Z1K6-F1
#
_entry.id   AF-A0A821Z1K6-F1
#
_cell.length_a   1.000
_cell.length_b   1.000
_cell.length_c   1.000
_cell.angle_alpha   90.00
_cell.angle_beta   90.00
_cell.angle_gamma   90.00
#
_symmetry.space_group_name_H-M   'P 1'
#
loop_
_entity.id
_entity.type
_entity.pdbx_description
1 polymer ?
#
loop_
_entity_poly.entity_id
_entity_poly.type
_entity_poly.pdbx_seq_one_letter_code
_entity_poly.pdbx_strand_id
1 'polypeptide(L)' 'RTQDVELKRYCVQLLHEFGSIEYTRQACINLGKQVFDEIQALGGNSYLENIVQSLVEIFHNDSDSGNEQDMENNDKYPAN' A
#
# COMPACT_ATOMS: atom_id res chain seq x y z
N ARG A 1 -4.87 -20.19 -8.72
CA ARG A 1 -3.89 -19.30 -8.06
C ARG A 1 -2.53 -19.59 -8.68
N THR A 2 -1.84 -18.59 -9.23
CA THR A 2 -0.48 -18.81 -9.76
C THR A 2 0.51 -19.02 -8.61
N GLN A 3 1.44 -19.97 -8.77
CA GLN A 3 2.53 -20.22 -7.83
C GLN A 3 3.82 -19.51 -8.24
N ASP A 4 3.82 -18.89 -9.42
CA ASP A 4 4.96 -18.17 -9.95
C ASP A 4 5.22 -16.89 -9.13
N VAL A 5 6.41 -16.84 -8.52
CA VAL A 5 6.85 -15.71 -7.69
C VAL A 5 7.26 -14.51 -8.53
N GLU A 6 7.87 -14.74 -9.69
CA GLU A 6 8.35 -13.67 -10.56
C GLU A 6 7.19 -12.96 -11.26
N LEU A 7 6.15 -13.71 -11.64
CA LEU A 7 4.92 -13.09 -12.15
C LEU A 7 4.25 -12.18 -11.09
N LYS A 8 4.26 -12.57 -9.81
CA LYS A 8 3.75 -11.71 -8.73
C LYS A 8 4.60 -10.45 -8.55
N ARG A 9 5.93 -10.58 -8.61
CA ARG A 9 6.86 -9.46 -8.50
C ARG A 9 6.67 -8.45 -9.63
N TYR A 10 6.53 -8.93 -10.86
CA TYR A 10 6.25 -8.10 -12.03
C TYR A 10 4.92 -7.36 -11.89
N CYS A 11 3.87 -8.04 -11.42
CA CYS A 11 2.58 -7.39 -11.14
C CYS A 11 2.71 -6.27 -10.11
N VAL A 12 3.46 -6.50 -9.02
CA VAL A 12 3.72 -5.47 -8.00
C VAL A 12 4.50 -4.30 -8.60
N GLN A 13 5.53 -4.55 -9.42
CA GLN A 13 6.28 -3.50 -10.11
C GLN A 13 5.39 -2.63 -10.99
N LEU A 14 4.50 -3.23 -11.78
CA LEU A 14 3.53 -2.49 -12.60
C LEU A 14 2.60 -1.62 -11.74
N LEU A 15 2.13 -2.12 -10.60
CA LEU A 15 1.29 -1.33 -9.68
C LEU A 15 2.05 -0.14 -9.08
N HIS A 16 3.36 -0.27 -8.85
CA HIS A 16 4.21 0.83 -8.43
C HIS A 16 4.43 1.85 -9.56
N GLU A 17 4.72 1.39 -10.78
CA GLU A 17 4.93 2.26 -11.94
C GLU A 17 3.68 3.07 -12.28
N PHE A 18 2.50 2.46 -12.21
CA PHE A 18 1.22 3.16 -12.38
C PHE A 18 0.81 4.00 -11.16
N GLY A 19 1.60 4.01 -10.09
CA GLY A 19 1.28 4.74 -8.85
C GLY A 19 0.03 4.22 -8.14
N SER A 20 -0.44 3.01 -8.46
CA SER A 20 -1.68 2.45 -7.91
C SER A 20 -1.59 2.21 -6.40
N ILE A 21 -0.40 1.82 -5.92
CA ILE A 21 -0.15 1.65 -4.48
C ILE A 21 -0.23 2.99 -3.75
N GLU A 22 0.43 4.03 -4.28
CA GLU A 22 0.42 5.37 -3.69
C GLU A 22 -0.97 6.01 -3.73
N TYR A 23 -1.67 5.90 -4.86
CA TYR A 23 -3.05 6.36 -5.00
C TYR A 23 -3.96 5.70 -3.96
N THR A 24 -3.85 4.38 -3.78
CA THR A 24 -4.66 3.63 -2.81
C THR A 24 -4.33 4.08 -1.38
N ARG A 25 -3.05 4.27 -1.05
CA ARG A 25 -2.61 4.80 0.24
C ARG A 25 -3.23 6.17 0.52
N GLN A 26 -3.12 7.10 -0.42
CA GLN A 26 -3.67 8.44 -0.27
C GLN A 26 -5.20 8.42 -0.12
N ALA A 27 -5.88 7.54 -0.88
CA ALA A 27 -7.32 7.35 -0.75
C ALA A 27 -7.71 6.85 0.66
N CYS A 28 -6.99 5.87 1.20
CA CYS A 28 -7.19 5.37 2.57
C CYS A 28 -6.98 6.46 3.62
N ILE A 29 -5.93 7.28 3.49
CA ILE A 29 -5.67 8.41 4.41
C ILE A 29 -6.81 9.43 4.35
N ASN A 30 -7.29 9.77 3.15
CA ASN A 30 -8.38 10.71 2.96
C ASN A 30 -9.71 10.19 3.51
N LEU A 31 -9.96 8.89 3.38
CA LEU A 31 -11.13 8.24 4.00
C LEU A 31 -11.02 8.25 5.52
N GLY A 32 -9.84 7.96 6.08
CA GLY A 32 -9.60 8.03 7.52
C GLY A 32 -9.92 9.42 8.09
N LYS A 33 -9.46 10.50 7.43
CA LYS A 33 -9.79 11.87 7.81
C LYS A 33 -11.30 12.16 7.78
N GLN A 34 -11.98 11.77 6.71
CA GLN A 34 -13.43 11.95 6.59
C GLN A 34 -14.18 11.22 7.72
N VAL A 35 -13.75 10.02 8.08
CA VAL A 35 -14.35 9.27 9.18
C VAL A 35 -14.12 9.98 10.53
N PHE A 36 -12.92 10.52 10.79
CA PHE A 36 -12.68 11.31 11.99
C PHE A 36 -13.55 12.56 12.06
N ASP A 37 -13.68 13.29 10.95
CA ASP A 37 -14.53 14.48 10.87
C ASP A 37 -16.00 14.13 11.16
N GLU A 38 -16.49 13.00 10.64
CA GLU A 38 -17.84 12.51 10.86
C GLU A 38 -18.07 12.06 12.32
N ILE A 39 -17.10 11.35 12.92
CA ILE A 39 -17.16 10.97 14.33
C ILE A 39 -17.24 12.21 15.22
N GLN A 40 -16.43 13.24 14.95
CA GLN A 40 -16.47 14.50 15.68
C GLN A 40 -17.81 15.22 15.51
N ALA A 41 -18.34 15.26 14.29
CA ALA A 41 -19.64 15.89 14.00
C ALA A 41 -20.81 15.20 14.73
N LEU A 42 -20.73 13.89 14.96
CA LEU A 42 -21.77 13.10 15.64
C LEU A 42 -21.66 13.08 17.17
N GLY A 43 -20.75 13.87 17.76
CA GLY A 43 -20.58 13.98 19.21
C GLY A 43 -19.42 13.18 19.78
N GLY A 44 -18.55 12.64 18.93
CA GLY A 44 -17.30 11.97 19.32
C GLY A 44 -17.49 10.52 19.79
N ASN A 45 -16.53 9.66 19.46
CA ASN A 45 -16.49 8.29 19.95
C ASN A 45 -15.05 7.79 19.98
N SER A 46 -14.46 7.76 21.18
CA SER A 46 -13.07 7.36 21.41
C SER A 46 -12.76 5.92 20.98
N TYR A 47 -13.74 5.00 21.04
CA TYR A 47 -13.53 3.63 20.58
C TYR A 47 -13.43 3.57 19.05
N LEU A 48 -14.29 4.30 18.34
CA LEU A 48 -14.23 4.37 16.88
C LEU A 48 -12.98 5.10 16.41
N GLU A 49 -12.61 6.21 17.07
CA GLU A 49 -11.39 6.95 16.78
C GLU A 49 -10.15 6.05 16.89
N ASN A 50 -10.04 5.25 17.95
CA ASN A 50 -8.92 4.33 18.14
C ASN A 50 -8.84 3.24 17.06
N ILE A 51 -9.98 2.72 16.60
CA ILE A 51 -10.03 1.74 15.52
C ILE A 51 -9.56 2.38 14.21
N VAL A 52 -10.10 3.55 13.87
CA VAL A 52 -9.75 4.27 12.64
C VAL A 52 -8.27 4.66 12.66
N GLN A 53 -7.75 5.12 13.80
CA GLN A 53 -6.34 5.43 14.00
C GLN A 53 -5.46 4.21 13.72
N SER A 54 -5.80 3.05 14.32
CA SER A 54 -5.04 1.80 14.12
C SER A 54 -5.03 1.37 12.65
N LEU A 55 -6.16 1.55 11.94
CA LEU A 55 -6.27 1.23 10.51
C LEU A 55 -5.41 2.18 9.65
N VAL A 56 -5.39 3.46 9.98
CA VAL A 56 -4.61 4.47 9.25
C VAL A 56 -3.10 4.30 9.48
N GLU A 57 -2.68 3.89 10.68
CA GLU A 57 -1.28 3.62 11.02
C GLU A 57 -0.66 2.50 10.17
N ILE A 58 -1.44 1.47 9.82
CA ILE A 58 -0.98 0.38 8.94
C ILE A 58 -0.44 0.93 7.61
N PHE A 59 -1.07 1.97 7.06
CA PHE A 59 -0.69 2.56 5.77
C PHE A 59 0.46 3.58 5.87
N HIS A 60 0.80 4.05 7.08
CA HIS A 60 1.91 4.98 7.31
C HIS A 60 3.25 4.26 7.47
N ASN A 61 3.24 3.06 8.06
CA ASN A 61 4.46 2.28 8.37
C ASN A 61 5.16 1.70 7.13
N ASP A 62 4.48 1.60 5.99
CA ASP A 62 5.04 1.11 4.73
C ASP A 62 5.95 2.13 4.01
N SER A 63 6.32 3.23 4.67
CA SER A 63 7.15 4.30 4.09
C SER A 63 8.66 4.06 4.26
N ASP A 64 9.07 3.02 5.00
CA ASP A 64 10.48 2.77 5.37
C ASP A 64 11.05 1.44 4.86
N SER A 65 10.58 0.96 3.72
CA SER A 65 11.16 -0.22 3.06
C SER A 65 11.23 -0.03 1.55
N GLY A 66 11.99 1.00 1.18
CA GLY A 66 12.46 1.21 -0.18
C GLY A 66 13.96 0.92 -0.29
N ASN A 67 14.26 -0.21 -0.94
CA ASN A 67 15.36 -0.44 -1.90
C ASN A 67 16.50 -1.40 -1.53
N GLU A 68 16.91 -2.14 -2.58
CA GLU A 68 18.18 -2.83 -2.85
C GLU A 68 18.34 -4.31 -2.46
N GLN A 69 17.99 -5.17 -3.44
CA GLN A 69 18.56 -6.47 -3.86
C GLN A 69 17.40 -7.20 -4.55
N ASP A 70 17.27 -7.23 -5.88
CA ASP A 70 18.15 -7.94 -6.80
C ASP A 70 18.08 -7.28 -8.20
N MET A 71 19.08 -6.45 -8.55
CA MET A 71 19.35 -6.04 -9.94
C MET A 71 20.64 -6.72 -10.44
N GLU A 72 20.71 -8.04 -10.24
CA GLU A 72 21.69 -8.91 -10.88
C GLU A 72 20.85 -10.14 -11.25
N ASN A 73 20.36 -10.29 -12.48
CA ASN A 73 21.11 -10.90 -13.56
C ASN A 73 20.36 -10.64 -14.87
N ASN A 74 20.74 -9.59 -15.59
CA ASN A 74 20.45 -9.47 -17.01
C ASN A 74 21.58 -10.19 -17.76
N ASP A 75 21.43 -11.50 -18.04
CA ASP A 75 22.10 -12.21 -19.15
C ASP A 75 21.85 -13.73 -19.11
N LYS A 76 20.75 -14.17 -19.75
CA LYS A 76 20.49 -15.48 -20.38
C LYS A 76 18.98 -15.64 -20.36
N TYR A 77 18.27 -15.75 -21.48
CA TYR A 77 18.43 -16.84 -22.43
C TYR A 77 18.12 -16.40 -23.87
N PRO A 78 18.76 -17.02 -24.89
CA PRO A 78 18.40 -16.82 -26.29
C PRO A 78 17.01 -17.39 -26.57
N ALA A 79 16.31 -16.72 -27.49
CA ALA A 79 15.04 -17.17 -28.02
C ALA A 79 15.15 -18.59 -28.61
N ASN A 80 14.25 -19.47 -28.18
CA ASN A 80 13.70 -20.53 -29.03
C ASN A 80 12.26 -20.82 -28.62
#